data_AF-A0A7J5Z6L4-F1
#
_entry.id   AF-A0A7J5Z6L4-F1
#
_cell.length_a   1.000
_cell.length_b   1.000
_cell.length_c   1.000
_cell.angle_alpha   90.00
_cell.angle_beta   90.00
_cell.angle_gamma   90.00
#
_symmetry.space_group_name_H-M   'P 1'
#
loop_
_entity.id
_entity.type
_entity.pdbx_description
1 polymer ?
#
loop_
_entity_poly.entity_id
_entity_poly.type
_entity_poly.pdbx_seq_one_letter_code
_entity_poly.pdbx_strand_id
1 'polypeptide(L)'
;MPHVDFLYAKLQKKNIDSVHIHGCIQQFQQDIQKIRDSDHSMVDQSSGSQPTKRRRALSPEDHVRIAAEVCDTILGHTRERFSFTNHLVSATLLQGDRFEEYKMAFPEDALRNTLKAYPMLNGSKLKTELSLIYSKEEFKACRDLVAAQ
;
A
#
# COMPACT_ATOMS: atom_id res chain seq x y z
N MET A 1 1.95 10.37 29.48
CA MET A 1 0.54 9.94 29.70
C MET A 1 0.45 8.56 29.07
N PRO A 2 0.56 7.47 29.85
CA PRO A 2 0.97 6.17 29.31
C PRO A 2 0.08 5.63 28.17
N HIS A 3 -1.21 5.98 28.16
CA HIS A 3 -2.13 5.62 27.09
C HIS A 3 -1.89 6.41 25.79
N VAL A 4 -1.51 7.68 25.88
CA VAL A 4 -1.13 8.51 24.73
C VAL A 4 0.22 8.02 24.18
N ASP A 5 1.16 7.67 25.06
CA ASP A 5 2.48 7.14 24.67
C ASP A 5 2.35 5.76 23.99
N PHE A 6 1.43 4.91 24.47
CA PHE A 6 1.12 3.61 23.85
C PHE A 6 0.42 3.76 22.49
N LEU A 7 -0.53 4.69 22.37
CA LEU A 7 -1.19 4.99 21.10
C LEU A 7 -0.19 5.60 20.11
N TYR A 8 0.65 6.51 20.57
CA TYR A 8 1.73 7.10 19.80
C TYR A 8 2.71 6.03 19.31
N ALA A 9 3.16 5.12 20.18
CA ALA A 9 4.03 4.00 19.80
C ALA A 9 3.38 3.04 18.78
N LYS A 10 2.06 2.87 18.83
CA LYS A 10 1.32 2.10 17.82
C LYS A 10 1.23 2.83 16.48
N LEU A 11 0.99 4.15 16.49
CA LEU A 11 0.83 4.97 15.29
C LEU A 11 2.17 5.35 14.63
N GLN A 12 3.27 5.36 15.39
CA GLN A 12 4.61 5.72 14.92
C GLN A 12 5.33 4.58 14.20
N LYS A 13 4.77 3.36 14.16
CA LYS A 13 5.32 2.25 13.36
C LYS A 13 5.22 2.56 11.86
N LYS A 14 6.17 3.33 11.36
CA LYS A 14 6.42 3.58 9.93
C LYS A 14 7.10 2.37 9.30
N ASN A 15 6.46 1.21 9.38
CA ASN A 15 6.85 0.08 8.53
C ASN A 15 6.31 0.35 7.13
N ILE A 16 7.01 1.24 6.41
CA ILE A 16 6.84 1.43 4.96
C ILE A 16 7.60 0.28 4.27
N ASP A 17 7.20 -0.95 4.59
CA ASP A 17 7.72 -2.12 3.93
C ASP A 17 6.94 -2.30 2.63
N SER A 18 7.65 -2.26 1.51
CA SER A 18 7.08 -2.45 0.18
C SER A 18 6.34 -3.79 0.05
N VAL A 19 6.81 -4.83 0.74
CA VAL A 19 6.19 -6.17 0.73
C VAL A 19 4.89 -6.14 1.53
N HIS A 20 4.92 -5.59 2.75
CA HIS A 20 3.73 -5.40 3.56
C HIS A 20 2.66 -4.56 2.85
N ILE A 21 3.02 -3.41 2.28
CA ILE A 21 2.09 -2.53 1.56
C ILE A 21 1.50 -3.26 0.35
N HIS A 22 2.31 -4.00 -0.40
CA HIS A 22 1.82 -4.82 -1.50
C HIS A 22 0.82 -5.87 -1.01
N GLY A 23 1.12 -6.55 0.10
CA GLY A 23 0.21 -7.50 0.74
C GLY A 23 -1.10 -6.86 1.19
N CYS A 24 -1.07 -5.67 1.80
CA CYS A 24 -2.27 -4.93 2.17
C CYS A 24 -3.13 -4.55 0.96
N ILE A 25 -2.51 -4.11 -0.14
CA ILE A 25 -3.22 -3.79 -1.39
C ILE A 25 -3.86 -5.05 -1.98
N GLN A 26 -3.15 -6.17 -2.01
CA GLN A 26 -3.69 -7.45 -2.48
C GLN A 26 -4.87 -7.92 -1.61
N GLN A 27 -4.73 -7.85 -0.29
CA GLN A 27 -5.78 -8.25 0.65
C GLN A 27 -7.03 -7.37 0.46
N PHE A 28 -6.84 -6.05 0.36
CA PHE A 28 -7.93 -5.12 0.08
C PHE A 28 -8.65 -5.47 -1.23
N GLN A 29 -7.91 -5.75 -2.31
CA GLN A 29 -8.50 -6.16 -3.58
C GLN A 29 -9.30 -7.47 -3.46
N GLN A 30 -8.78 -8.45 -2.73
CA GLN A 30 -9.49 -9.71 -2.49
C GLN A 30 -10.78 -9.50 -1.68
N ASP A 31 -10.76 -8.63 -0.69
CA ASP A 31 -11.92 -8.39 0.17
C ASP A 31 -13.02 -7.62 -0.58
N ILE A 32 -12.67 -6.62 -1.39
CA ILE A 32 -13.64 -5.95 -2.29
C ILE A 32 -14.22 -6.93 -3.31
N GLN A 33 -13.39 -7.83 -3.85
CA GLN A 33 -13.86 -8.87 -4.77
C GLN A 33 -14.85 -9.82 -4.08
N LYS A 34 -14.56 -10.28 -2.86
CA LYS A 34 -15.50 -11.10 -2.08
C LYS A 34 -16.82 -10.39 -1.83
N ILE A 35 -16.82 -9.09 -1.54
CA ILE A 35 -18.04 -8.30 -1.35
C ILE A 35 -18.86 -8.29 -2.64
N ARG A 36 -18.22 -7.98 -3.78
CA ARG A 36 -18.85 -8.01 -5.11
C ARG A 36 -19.51 -9.35 -5.42
N ASP A 37 -18.80 -10.44 -5.12
CA ASP A 37 -19.29 -11.80 -5.42
C ASP A 37 -20.40 -12.23 -4.44
N SER A 38 -20.40 -11.70 -3.21
CA SER A 38 -21.40 -12.00 -2.17
C SER A 38 -22.74 -11.29 -2.43
N ASP A 39 -22.74 -10.08 -3.00
CA ASP A 39 -23.96 -9.33 -3.32
C ASP A 39 -24.84 -10.04 -4.37
N HIS A 40 -24.25 -10.88 -5.23
CA HIS A 40 -25.01 -11.75 -6.13
C HIS A 40 -25.83 -12.83 -5.39
N SER A 41 -25.45 -13.20 -4.16
CA SER A 41 -26.08 -14.28 -3.39
C SER A 41 -27.26 -13.80 -2.53
N MET A 42 -27.45 -12.50 -2.30
CA MET A 42 -28.46 -11.98 -1.36
C MET A 42 -29.81 -11.59 -2.01
N VAL A 43 -29.92 -11.65 -3.34
CA VAL A 43 -31.12 -11.23 -4.08
C VAL A 43 -32.30 -12.19 -3.89
N ASP A 44 -32.05 -13.43 -3.44
CA ASP A 44 -33.06 -14.49 -3.40
C ASP A 44 -33.93 -14.52 -2.12
N GLN A 45 -33.71 -13.62 -1.15
CA GLN A 45 -34.34 -13.72 0.19
C GLN A 45 -35.27 -12.58 0.63
N SER A 46 -35.62 -11.62 -0.22
CA SER A 46 -36.53 -10.53 0.18
C SER A 46 -37.84 -10.49 -0.61
N SER A 47 -38.71 -11.48 -0.37
CA SER A 47 -40.14 -11.37 -0.69
C SER A 47 -40.91 -10.83 0.52
N GLY A 48 -41.29 -9.54 0.50
CA GLY A 48 -42.07 -8.96 1.62
C GLY A 48 -42.48 -7.48 1.49
N SER A 49 -43.61 -7.25 0.82
CA SER A 49 -44.64 -6.20 1.06
C SER A 49 -44.35 -4.67 0.98
N GLN A 50 -44.96 -4.10 -0.07
CA GLN A 50 -45.78 -2.86 -0.20
C GLN A 50 -45.18 -1.43 -0.28
N PRO A 51 -45.85 -0.52 -1.06
CA PRO A 51 -45.23 0.71 -1.58
C PRO A 51 -45.83 2.01 -1.01
N THR A 52 -44.98 3.00 -0.67
CA THR A 52 -45.43 4.39 -0.52
C THR A 52 -44.42 5.41 -1.05
N LYS A 53 -44.90 6.24 -1.99
CA LYS A 53 -44.38 7.55 -2.47
C LYS A 53 -43.14 7.56 -3.39
N ARG A 54 -43.42 7.85 -4.66
CA ARG A 54 -42.52 7.94 -5.83
C ARG A 54 -41.40 9.01 -5.68
N ARG A 55 -40.28 8.63 -5.08
CA ARG A 55 -39.00 8.68 -5.81
C ARG A 55 -38.97 7.40 -6.66
N ARG A 56 -38.40 7.42 -7.87
CA ARG A 56 -38.28 6.21 -8.69
C ARG A 56 -37.47 5.19 -7.87
N ALA A 57 -38.15 4.24 -7.22
CA ALA A 57 -37.52 3.28 -6.33
C ALA A 57 -36.68 2.37 -7.24
N LEU A 58 -35.38 2.34 -6.99
CA LEU A 58 -34.46 1.45 -7.70
C LEU A 58 -34.91 0.02 -7.42
N SER A 59 -34.95 -0.82 -8.45
CA SER A 59 -35.26 -2.23 -8.25
C SER A 59 -34.13 -2.91 -7.46
N PRO A 60 -34.39 -4.05 -6.81
CA PRO A 60 -33.32 -4.86 -6.22
C PRO A 60 -32.21 -5.20 -7.23
N GLU A 61 -32.59 -5.39 -8.50
CA GLU A 61 -31.67 -5.63 -9.62
C GLU A 61 -30.80 -4.38 -9.91
N ASP A 62 -31.39 -3.18 -9.87
CA ASP A 62 -30.65 -1.92 -10.00
C ASP A 62 -29.66 -1.76 -8.84
N HIS A 63 -30.05 -2.12 -7.61
CA HIS A 63 -29.17 -2.06 -6.45
C HIS A 63 -27.95 -2.99 -6.58
N VAL A 64 -28.16 -4.23 -7.04
CA VAL A 64 -27.08 -5.19 -7.29
C VAL A 64 -26.15 -4.70 -8.39
N ARG A 65 -26.71 -4.19 -9.49
CA ARG A 65 -25.91 -3.62 -10.59
C ARG A 65 -25.05 -2.45 -10.12
N ILE A 66 -25.64 -1.53 -9.34
CA ILE A 66 -24.92 -0.37 -8.80
C ILE A 66 -23.82 -0.81 -7.83
N ALA A 67 -24.10 -1.77 -6.95
CA ALA A 67 -23.10 -2.29 -6.00
C ALA A 67 -21.92 -2.95 -6.73
N ALA A 68 -22.19 -3.73 -7.79
CA ALA A 68 -21.17 -4.32 -8.64
C ALA A 68 -20.32 -3.24 -9.33
N GLU A 69 -20.96 -2.21 -9.90
CA GLU A 69 -20.26 -1.10 -10.57
C GLU A 69 -19.38 -0.30 -9.60
N VAL A 70 -19.84 -0.08 -8.36
CA VAL A 70 -19.04 0.56 -7.31
C VAL A 70 -17.83 -0.29 -6.96
N CYS A 71 -18.01 -1.60 -6.75
CA CYS A 71 -16.91 -2.51 -6.46
C CYS A 71 -15.89 -2.55 -7.61
N ASP A 72 -16.36 -2.62 -8.86
CA ASP A 72 -15.53 -2.61 -10.05
C ASP A 72 -14.74 -1.30 -10.19
N THR A 73 -15.38 -0.16 -9.89
CA THR A 73 -14.73 1.15 -9.89
C THR A 73 -13.64 1.23 -8.82
N ILE A 74 -13.92 0.76 -7.60
CA ILE A 74 -12.94 0.72 -6.50
C ILE A 74 -11.75 -0.17 -6.89
N LEU A 75 -12.01 -1.37 -7.44
CA LEU A 75 -10.96 -2.29 -7.89
C LEU A 75 -10.13 -1.69 -9.02
N GLY A 76 -10.77 -1.07 -10.01
CA GLY A 76 -10.11 -0.40 -11.14
C GLY A 76 -9.16 0.69 -10.65
N HIS A 77 -9.67 1.63 -9.84
CA HIS A 77 -8.84 2.70 -9.29
C HIS A 77 -7.73 2.21 -8.37
N THR A 78 -7.97 1.15 -7.59
CA THR A 78 -6.93 0.57 -6.73
C THR A 78 -5.80 -0.02 -7.58
N ARG A 79 -6.15 -0.77 -8.64
CA ARG A 79 -5.16 -1.32 -9.56
C ARG A 79 -4.37 -0.22 -10.26
N GLU A 80 -5.03 0.83 -10.75
CA GLU A 80 -4.36 1.95 -11.42
C GLU A 80 -3.44 2.73 -10.48
N ARG A 81 -3.97 3.21 -9.34
CA ARG A 81 -3.23 4.06 -8.41
C ARG A 81 -2.02 3.34 -7.79
N PHE A 82 -2.12 2.04 -7.59
CA PHE A 82 -1.07 1.23 -7.00
C PHE A 82 -0.37 0.31 -8.02
N SER A 83 -0.57 0.53 -9.32
CA SER A 83 0.11 -0.23 -10.39
C SER A 83 1.62 -0.05 -10.36
N PHE A 84 2.09 1.11 -9.87
CA PHE A 84 3.49 1.48 -9.87
C PHE A 84 4.07 1.50 -8.44
N THR A 85 4.38 0.32 -7.91
CA THR A 85 5.06 0.17 -6.61
C THR A 85 6.58 0.27 -6.71
N ASN A 86 7.16 0.42 -7.90
CA ASN A 86 8.63 0.49 -8.06
C ASN A 86 9.25 1.67 -7.31
N HIS A 87 8.53 2.80 -7.18
CA HIS A 87 8.99 3.92 -6.35
C HIS A 87 9.12 3.55 -4.87
N LEU A 88 8.23 2.66 -4.39
CA LEU A 88 8.28 2.16 -3.01
C LEU A 88 9.50 1.28 -2.80
N VAL A 89 9.83 0.44 -3.79
CA VAL A 89 11.07 -0.35 -3.80
C VAL A 89 12.30 0.57 -3.86
N SER A 90 12.25 1.69 -4.58
CA SER A 90 13.33 2.68 -4.56
C SER A 90 13.56 3.29 -3.18
N ALA A 91 12.47 3.59 -2.45
CA ALA A 91 12.57 4.11 -1.10
C ALA A 91 13.22 3.11 -0.13
N THR A 92 13.15 1.80 -0.40
CA THR A 92 13.82 0.80 0.45
C THR A 92 15.33 0.92 0.39
N LEU A 93 15.93 1.44 -0.68
CA LEU A 93 17.38 1.67 -0.76
C LEU A 93 17.90 2.64 0.32
N LEU A 94 17.03 3.48 0.89
CA LEU A 94 17.39 4.44 1.94
C LEU A 94 16.80 4.06 3.30
N GLN A 95 16.36 2.81 3.48
CA GLN A 95 15.92 2.26 4.75
C GLN A 95 17.10 1.98 5.67
N GLY A 96 17.37 2.92 6.58
CA GLY A 96 18.53 2.88 7.47
C GLY A 96 18.62 1.62 8.35
N ASP A 97 17.48 1.03 8.72
CA ASP A 97 17.40 -0.23 9.45
C ASP A 97 17.93 -1.44 8.67
N ARG A 98 17.98 -1.34 7.34
CA ARG A 98 18.51 -2.38 6.45
C ARG A 98 19.94 -2.12 5.99
N PHE A 99 20.57 -1.02 6.40
CA PHE A 99 21.91 -0.67 5.92
C PHE A 99 22.98 -1.71 6.25
N GLU A 100 22.89 -2.39 7.41
CA GLU A 100 23.83 -3.49 7.71
C GLU A 100 23.62 -4.69 6.78
N GLU A 101 22.36 -5.05 6.50
CA GLU A 101 22.02 -6.09 5.53
C GLU A 101 22.56 -5.71 4.14
N TYR A 102 22.32 -4.47 3.71
CA TYR A 102 22.75 -3.97 2.41
C TYR A 102 24.25 -3.76 2.26
N LYS A 103 24.95 -3.49 3.38
CA LYS A 103 26.40 -3.47 3.42
C LYS A 103 26.98 -4.86 3.17
N MET A 104 26.37 -5.89 3.75
CA MET A 104 26.80 -7.29 3.56
C MET A 104 26.40 -7.84 2.19
N ALA A 105 25.21 -7.47 1.70
CA ALA A 105 24.68 -7.89 0.41
C ALA A 105 23.94 -6.73 -0.26
N PHE A 106 24.57 -6.14 -1.27
CA PHE A 106 24.01 -4.97 -1.94
C PHE A 106 22.66 -5.31 -2.64
N PRO A 107 21.61 -4.50 -2.47
CA PRO A 107 20.28 -4.78 -3.00
C PRO A 107 20.16 -4.45 -4.51
N GLU A 108 20.77 -5.29 -5.35
CA GLU A 108 20.80 -5.12 -6.81
C GLU A 108 19.42 -5.03 -7.46
N ASP A 109 18.46 -5.82 -6.97
CA ASP A 109 17.10 -5.83 -7.50
C ASP A 109 16.38 -4.50 -7.25
N ALA A 110 16.55 -3.92 -6.06
CA ALA A 110 15.99 -2.62 -5.73
C ALA A 110 16.66 -1.49 -6.52
N LEU A 111 17.98 -1.56 -6.73
CA LEU A 111 18.69 -0.63 -7.60
C LEU A 111 18.17 -0.71 -9.04
N ARG A 112 18.04 -1.91 -9.60
CA ARG A 112 17.54 -2.12 -10.96
C ARG A 112 16.11 -1.59 -11.13
N ASN A 113 15.23 -1.84 -10.16
CA ASN A 113 13.87 -1.29 -10.18
C ASN A 113 13.86 0.24 -10.09
N THR A 114 14.78 0.81 -9.32
CA THR A 114 14.98 2.27 -9.22
C THR A 114 15.41 2.88 -10.54
N LEU A 115 16.33 2.26 -11.26
CA LEU A 115 16.77 2.75 -12.57
C LEU A 115 15.69 2.61 -13.65
N LYS A 116 14.83 1.59 -13.55
CA LYS A 116 13.62 1.49 -14.38
C LYS A 116 12.62 2.61 -14.07
N ALA A 117 12.42 2.92 -12.79
CA ALA A 117 11.49 3.95 -12.35
C ALA A 117 11.99 5.38 -12.60
N TYR A 118 13.31 5.57 -12.57
CA TYR A 118 13.97 6.86 -12.74
C TYR A 118 15.13 6.74 -13.74
N PRO A 119 14.84 6.68 -15.05
CA PRO A 119 15.86 6.47 -16.09
C PRO A 119 16.91 7.59 -16.16
N MET A 120 16.64 8.77 -15.58
CA MET A 120 17.59 9.86 -15.51
C MET A 120 18.72 9.65 -14.49
N LEU A 121 18.61 8.66 -13.60
CA LEU A 121 19.62 8.38 -12.59
C LEU A 121 20.80 7.62 -13.21
N ASN A 122 22.02 8.02 -12.85
CA ASN A 122 23.22 7.29 -13.23
C ASN A 122 23.40 6.09 -12.27
N GLY A 123 23.20 4.88 -12.79
CA GLY A 123 23.23 3.65 -11.99
C GLY A 123 24.56 3.36 -11.31
N SER A 124 25.70 3.60 -11.98
CA SER A 124 27.00 3.36 -11.37
C SER A 124 27.30 4.37 -10.26
N LYS A 125 26.98 5.66 -10.47
CA LYS A 125 27.11 6.68 -9.43
C LYS A 125 26.20 6.38 -8.24
N LEU A 126 24.93 6.09 -8.48
CA LEU A 126 23.96 5.79 -7.42
C LEU A 126 24.41 4.59 -6.59
N LYS A 127 24.89 3.52 -7.23
CA LYS A 127 25.42 2.34 -6.54
C LYS A 127 26.61 2.69 -5.64
N THR A 128 27.54 3.50 -6.12
CA THR A 128 28.69 3.96 -5.33
C THR A 128 28.25 4.77 -4.13
N GLU A 129 27.37 5.76 -4.32
CA GLU A 129 26.87 6.59 -3.21
C GLU A 129 26.13 5.76 -2.17
N LEU A 130 25.25 4.85 -2.58
CA LEU A 130 24.54 3.95 -1.66
C LEU A 130 25.50 3.05 -0.88
N SER A 131 26.52 2.51 -1.54
CA SER A 131 27.54 1.68 -0.88
C SER A 131 28.32 2.45 0.19
N LEU A 132 28.61 3.74 -0.08
CA LEU A 132 29.23 4.65 0.89
C LEU A 132 28.30 4.95 2.05
N ILE A 133 27.01 5.22 1.78
CA ILE A 133 25.98 5.47 2.78
C ILE A 133 25.85 4.28 3.73
N TYR A 134 25.74 3.05 3.20
CA TYR A 134 25.60 1.83 4.03
C TYR A 134 26.83 1.56 4.90
N SER A 135 28.00 2.00 4.46
CA SER A 135 29.27 1.76 5.15
C SER A 135 29.53 2.74 6.29
N LYS A 136 29.00 3.97 6.21
CA LYS A 136 29.25 5.06 7.16
C LYS A 136 28.30 5.01 8.35
N GLU A 137 28.85 5.06 9.56
CA GLU A 137 28.08 5.01 10.81
C GLU A 137 27.17 6.22 11.03
N GLU A 138 27.54 7.40 10.50
CA GLU A 138 26.74 8.62 10.59
C GLU A 138 25.33 8.44 10.01
N PHE A 139 25.20 7.66 8.93
CA PHE A 139 23.90 7.38 8.30
C PHE A 139 23.11 6.28 9.02
N LYS A 140 23.78 5.48 9.86
CA LYS A 140 23.12 4.49 10.74
C LYS A 140 22.51 5.17 11.97
N ALA A 141 23.16 6.23 12.47
CA ALA A 141 22.71 7.03 13.59
C ALA A 141 21.50 7.95 13.27
N CYS A 142 21.12 8.10 11.99
CA CYS A 142 19.97 8.90 11.58
C CYS A 142 18.61 8.32 12.03
N ARG A 143 18.61 7.20 12.78
CA ARG A 143 17.47 6.72 13.57
C ARG A 143 17.10 7.66 14.72
N ASP A 144 18.08 8.32 15.33
CA ASP A 144 17.89 8.96 16.64
C ASP A 144 17.41 10.42 16.55
N LEU A 145 17.51 11.04 15.38
CA LEU A 145 17.08 12.43 15.16
C LEU A 145 15.56 12.61 15.11
N VAL A 146 14.78 11.54 14.88
CA VAL A 146 13.31 11.59 14.83
C VAL A 146 12.67 11.12 16.15
N ALA A 147 13.46 10.52 17.06
CA ALA A 147 12.99 10.09 18.38
C ALA A 147 13.16 11.17 19.48
N ALA A 148 13.78 12.31 19.14
CA ALA A 148 14.12 13.38 20.09
C ALA A 148 13.16 14.60 20.07
N GLN A 149 11.95 14.47 19.52
CA GLN A 149 10.93 15.54 19.53
C GLN A 149 9.56 15.04 20.00
#